data_AF-A0A0D2IUI4-F1
#
_entry.id   AF-A0A0D2IUI4-F1
#
_cell.length_a   1.000
_cell.length_b   1.000
_cell.length_c   1.000
_cell.angle_alpha   90.00
_cell.angle_beta   90.00
_cell.angle_gamma   90.00
#
_symmetry.space_group_name_H-M   'P 1'
#
loop_
_entity.id
_entity.type
_entity.pdbx_description
1 polymer ?
#
loop_
_entity_poly.entity_id
_entity_poly.type
_entity_poly.pdbx_seq_one_letter_code
_entity_poly.pdbx_strand_id
1 'polypeptide(L)'
;MVYFSKPMAAAVVAYLAFLVDAHMKMKSPVPYGQSTLDNSPLLADGSDFPCKQRSGVYDPEGAENVMAIGEPQTLSFIGSAVHGGGSCQVSLTTDLQPTKDSKWMVIKSIEGGCPASVAGNLPADPNGNGASTFQYTIPEGVAPGEYTIAWSWLNKVGNREFYMNCGPATVTAAKKKRYAPAPKVSKRETSFPDMFVANLASINDCTTPESFDYIYPNPGEDVQSAGTGPYTQLSCGAAGGNNAPQQPTASGESGASATSAAASSAAGGYTVATSASQPTGGADAGTSGPTFAGGSGYGQPQATGSPAVFAASAASSATSEPQVIPIETASSTGPVPTGISSSGTNTTGTQSGPCTDEGAWSCAADGKSFQRCASGTWSVPLGMTNGMVCTPGVSDGISMSAIGKVKRHAHGHVRRMAKPFGDALH
;
A
#
# COMPACT_ATOMS: atom_id res chain seq x y z
N MET A 1 -19.31 49.68 -43.31
CA MET A 1 -19.77 48.30 -43.08
C MET A 1 -18.63 47.38 -43.46
N VAL A 2 -17.99 46.71 -42.51
CA VAL A 2 -16.84 45.82 -42.75
C VAL A 2 -17.17 44.46 -42.15
N TYR A 3 -17.17 43.41 -42.96
CA TYR A 3 -17.47 42.05 -42.53
C TYR A 3 -16.20 41.40 -41.96
N PHE A 4 -16.21 41.10 -40.66
CA PHE A 4 -15.26 40.15 -40.08
C PHE A 4 -15.80 38.73 -40.24
N SER A 5 -15.06 37.89 -40.96
CA SER A 5 -15.41 36.49 -41.20
C SER A 5 -15.19 35.63 -39.95
N LYS A 6 -16.23 34.89 -39.55
CA LYS A 6 -16.16 33.91 -38.45
C LYS A 6 -15.64 32.56 -38.99
N PRO A 7 -14.32 32.29 -38.93
CA PRO A 7 -13.89 30.95 -38.49
C PRO A 7 -12.50 30.93 -37.81
N MET A 8 -12.26 31.72 -36.75
CA MET A 8 -11.04 31.58 -35.91
C MET A 8 -11.31 31.37 -34.40
N ALA A 9 -12.57 31.35 -33.97
CA ALA A 9 -12.93 31.14 -32.56
C ALA A 9 -13.02 29.66 -32.13
N ALA A 10 -12.93 28.71 -33.07
CA ALA A 10 -13.21 27.29 -32.82
C ALA A 10 -11.96 26.41 -32.54
N ALA A 11 -10.75 26.90 -32.84
CA ALA A 11 -9.53 26.09 -32.82
C ALA A 11 -8.73 26.12 -31.49
N VAL A 12 -9.05 27.04 -30.57
CA VAL A 12 -8.25 27.28 -29.35
C VAL A 12 -8.83 26.59 -28.11
N VAL A 13 -10.12 26.22 -28.13
CA VAL A 13 -10.80 25.58 -26.98
C VAL A 13 -10.56 24.06 -26.91
N ALA A 14 -10.12 23.44 -28.01
CA ALA A 14 -9.98 21.99 -28.14
C ALA A 14 -8.62 21.40 -27.68
N TYR A 15 -7.86 22.10 -26.83
CA TYR A 15 -6.48 21.71 -26.47
C TYR A 15 -6.11 21.86 -24.98
N LEU A 16 -7.10 21.95 -24.08
CA LEU A 16 -6.89 22.02 -22.62
C LEU A 16 -7.72 20.97 -21.85
N ALA A 17 -7.74 19.75 -22.38
CA ALA A 17 -8.24 18.56 -21.70
C ALA A 17 -7.33 17.35 -21.96
N PHE A 18 -6.01 17.54 -21.75
CA PHE A 18 -5.13 16.40 -21.50
C PHE A 18 -5.55 15.80 -20.16
N LEU A 19 -6.41 14.77 -20.21
CA LEU A 19 -6.64 13.89 -19.07
C LEU A 19 -5.30 13.25 -18.75
N VAL A 20 -4.67 13.73 -17.67
CA VAL A 20 -3.43 13.17 -17.14
C VAL A 20 -3.75 11.85 -16.43
N ASP A 21 -3.98 10.82 -17.25
CA ASP A 21 -3.99 9.40 -16.89
C ASP A 21 -2.56 8.96 -16.53
N ALA A 22 -2.02 9.63 -15.51
CA ALA A 22 -0.69 9.42 -14.97
C ALA A 22 -0.77 9.05 -13.49
N HIS A 23 -1.91 9.27 -12.83
CA HIS A 23 -2.08 9.10 -11.39
C HIS A 23 -1.91 7.64 -10.91
N MET A 24 -2.02 7.42 -9.60
CA MET A 24 -1.57 6.19 -8.95
C MET A 24 -2.73 5.28 -8.53
N LYS A 25 -2.65 3.99 -8.88
CA LYS A 25 -3.53 2.93 -8.37
C LYS A 25 -2.77 1.76 -7.76
N MET A 26 -3.43 1.05 -6.86
CA MET A 26 -2.92 -0.15 -6.18
C MET A 26 -2.74 -1.32 -7.15
N LYS A 27 -1.59 -1.98 -7.07
CA LYS A 27 -1.21 -3.17 -7.87
C LYS A 27 -1.18 -4.44 -7.03
N SER A 28 -0.65 -4.33 -5.81
CA SER A 28 -0.62 -5.38 -4.81
C SER A 28 -0.97 -4.72 -3.47
N PRO A 29 -1.93 -5.24 -2.69
CA PRO A 29 -2.84 -6.34 -3.02
C PRO A 29 -3.66 -6.06 -4.30
N VAL A 30 -4.11 -7.12 -4.98
CA VAL A 30 -4.87 -7.02 -6.23
C VAL A 30 -6.25 -6.44 -5.91
N PRO A 31 -6.69 -5.35 -6.58
CA PRO A 31 -7.94 -4.67 -6.27
C PRO A 31 -9.17 -5.37 -6.88
N TYR A 32 -10.35 -5.09 -6.33
CA TYR A 32 -11.64 -5.42 -6.95
C TYR A 32 -11.85 -4.63 -8.25
N GLY A 33 -12.53 -5.25 -9.22
CA GLY A 33 -12.93 -4.63 -10.48
C GLY A 33 -11.74 -4.07 -11.26
N GLN A 34 -10.63 -4.81 -11.32
CA GLN A 34 -9.35 -4.35 -11.84
C GLN A 34 -9.45 -3.82 -13.30
N SER A 35 -10.30 -4.42 -14.13
CA SER A 35 -10.58 -4.03 -15.50
C SER A 35 -11.26 -2.66 -15.63
N THR A 36 -11.98 -2.22 -14.59
CA THR A 36 -12.70 -0.94 -14.54
C THR A 36 -12.06 0.07 -13.60
N LEU A 37 -10.96 -0.27 -12.92
CA LEU A 37 -10.29 0.62 -11.97
C LEU A 37 -9.37 1.62 -12.68
N ASP A 38 -9.81 2.87 -12.77
CA ASP A 38 -8.97 4.00 -13.15
C ASP A 38 -7.97 4.40 -12.03
N ASN A 39 -7.05 5.32 -12.33
CA ASN A 39 -6.02 5.79 -11.40
C ASN A 39 -6.29 7.16 -10.78
N SER A 40 -7.43 7.79 -11.08
CA SER A 40 -7.81 9.10 -10.54
C SER A 40 -8.07 8.99 -9.03
N PRO A 41 -8.04 10.10 -8.28
CA PRO A 41 -8.56 10.13 -6.92
C PRO A 41 -10.05 9.76 -6.89
N LEU A 42 -10.61 9.68 -5.68
CA LEU A 42 -12.06 9.79 -5.49
C LEU A 42 -12.55 11.17 -5.96
N LEU A 43 -13.83 11.26 -6.30
CA LEU A 43 -14.49 12.51 -6.62
C LEU A 43 -14.52 13.41 -5.37
N ALA A 44 -14.16 14.69 -5.51
CA ALA A 44 -14.04 15.62 -4.39
C ALA A 44 -15.35 15.92 -3.65
N ASP A 45 -16.51 15.58 -4.24
CA ASP A 45 -17.80 15.61 -3.54
C ASP A 45 -18.01 14.38 -2.63
N GLY A 46 -17.16 13.36 -2.72
CA GLY A 46 -17.26 12.09 -2.00
C GLY A 46 -18.37 11.17 -2.52
N SER A 47 -18.92 11.40 -3.72
CA SER A 47 -20.00 10.59 -4.29
C SER A 47 -19.60 9.14 -4.55
N ASP A 48 -18.32 8.87 -4.86
CA ASP A 48 -17.76 7.55 -5.13
C ASP A 48 -16.99 6.93 -3.94
N PHE A 49 -17.06 7.52 -2.74
CA PHE A 49 -16.52 6.94 -1.51
C PHE A 49 -17.47 5.88 -0.91
N PRO A 50 -16.96 4.74 -0.42
CA PRO A 50 -15.57 4.27 -0.44
C PRO A 50 -15.22 3.55 -1.77
N CYS A 51 -13.96 3.13 -1.93
CA CYS A 51 -13.53 2.15 -2.94
C CYS A 51 -13.71 2.51 -4.43
N LYS A 52 -14.00 3.78 -4.79
CA LYS A 52 -14.34 4.24 -6.15
C LYS A 52 -15.58 3.50 -6.68
N GLN A 53 -16.73 3.83 -6.10
CA GLN A 53 -18.05 3.28 -6.47
C GLN A 53 -18.30 3.38 -7.97
N ARG A 54 -18.53 2.23 -8.60
CA ARG A 54 -18.77 2.05 -10.04
C ARG A 54 -19.50 0.74 -10.27
N SER A 55 -20.00 0.52 -11.49
CA SER A 55 -20.56 -0.78 -11.89
C SER A 55 -19.50 -1.88 -11.70
N GLY A 56 -19.82 -2.93 -10.95
CA GLY A 56 -18.86 -4.02 -10.66
C GLY A 56 -17.75 -3.70 -9.64
N VAL A 57 -17.88 -2.62 -8.83
CA VAL A 57 -16.85 -2.18 -7.84
C VAL A 57 -16.35 -3.28 -6.89
N TYR A 58 -17.16 -4.31 -6.62
CA TYR A 58 -16.82 -5.44 -5.74
C TYR A 58 -16.78 -6.81 -6.43
N ASP A 59 -16.73 -6.85 -7.77
CA ASP A 59 -16.37 -8.07 -8.49
C ASP A 59 -14.87 -8.35 -8.23
N PRO A 60 -14.46 -9.54 -7.75
CA PRO A 60 -13.05 -9.84 -7.57
C PRO A 60 -12.30 -9.92 -8.91
N GLU A 61 -12.96 -10.22 -10.04
CA GLU A 61 -12.32 -10.46 -11.35
C GLU A 61 -11.18 -11.51 -11.33
N GLY A 62 -11.15 -12.39 -10.32
CA GLY A 62 -10.07 -13.36 -10.07
C GLY A 62 -8.98 -12.89 -9.09
N ALA A 63 -9.13 -11.73 -8.46
CA ALA A 63 -8.28 -11.28 -7.35
C ALA A 63 -8.47 -12.18 -6.11
N GLU A 64 -7.37 -12.79 -5.66
CA GLU A 64 -7.31 -13.61 -4.45
C GLU A 64 -6.08 -13.20 -3.63
N ASN A 65 -6.27 -12.41 -2.56
CA ASN A 65 -5.17 -11.97 -1.69
C ASN A 65 -5.20 -12.73 -0.36
N VAL A 66 -4.60 -13.92 -0.31
CA VAL A 66 -4.49 -14.72 0.92
C VAL A 66 -3.33 -14.22 1.78
N MET A 67 -3.63 -13.73 2.99
CA MET A 67 -2.67 -13.07 3.88
C MET A 67 -2.61 -13.80 5.22
N ALA A 68 -1.43 -14.30 5.62
CA ALA A 68 -1.27 -14.93 6.93
C ALA A 68 -0.89 -13.91 8.00
N ILE A 69 -1.51 -14.01 9.19
CA ILE A 69 -1.19 -13.16 10.35
C ILE A 69 0.31 -13.24 10.67
N GLY A 70 0.95 -12.07 10.74
CA GLY A 70 2.38 -11.91 10.99
C GLY A 70 3.31 -12.20 9.80
N GLU A 71 2.81 -12.49 8.60
CA GLU A 71 3.64 -12.63 7.40
C GLU A 71 3.66 -11.32 6.57
N PRO A 72 4.85 -10.86 6.11
CA PRO A 72 4.97 -9.67 5.27
C PRO A 72 4.17 -9.79 3.96
N GLN A 73 3.28 -8.83 3.75
CA GLN A 73 2.51 -8.62 2.52
C GLN A 73 3.05 -7.41 1.77
N THR A 74 2.98 -7.44 0.44
CA THR A 74 3.52 -6.40 -0.43
C THR A 74 2.47 -5.33 -0.74
N LEU A 75 2.82 -4.06 -0.55
CA LEU A 75 2.07 -2.91 -1.05
C LEU A 75 2.85 -2.29 -2.21
N SER A 76 2.23 -2.21 -3.40
CA SER A 76 2.85 -1.64 -4.61
C SER A 76 1.80 -1.05 -5.53
N PHE A 77 2.25 -0.21 -6.48
CA PHE A 77 1.38 0.67 -7.26
C PHE A 77 1.69 0.63 -8.76
N ILE A 78 0.72 1.09 -9.55
CA ILE A 78 0.81 1.38 -10.98
C ILE A 78 0.51 2.86 -11.20
N GLY A 79 1.31 3.52 -12.05
CA GLY A 79 1.17 4.92 -12.42
C GLY A 79 2.52 5.66 -12.44
N SER A 80 2.45 6.99 -12.53
CA SER A 80 3.62 7.88 -12.60
C SER A 80 3.51 9.21 -11.82
N ALA A 81 2.31 9.78 -11.67
CA ALA A 81 2.05 11.02 -10.95
C ALA A 81 1.93 10.79 -9.44
N VAL A 82 3.08 10.62 -8.79
CA VAL A 82 3.20 10.38 -7.35
C VAL A 82 3.12 11.65 -6.49
N HIS A 83 2.91 12.83 -7.09
CA HIS A 83 2.65 14.12 -6.42
C HIS A 83 3.68 14.51 -5.33
N GLY A 84 4.95 14.14 -5.53
CA GLY A 84 6.03 14.34 -4.55
C GLY A 84 5.93 13.47 -3.29
N GLY A 85 5.07 12.46 -3.29
CA GLY A 85 4.73 11.63 -2.14
C GLY A 85 3.46 12.11 -1.44
N GLY A 86 3.53 12.25 -0.12
CA GLY A 86 2.36 12.31 0.75
C GLY A 86 2.30 11.06 1.63
N SER A 87 1.12 10.69 2.12
CA SER A 87 1.01 9.70 3.18
C SER A 87 -0.17 8.76 2.97
N CYS A 88 0.01 7.51 3.39
CA CYS A 88 -0.90 6.42 3.08
C CYS A 88 -1.32 5.65 4.33
N GLN A 89 -2.50 5.03 4.30
CA GLN A 89 -2.85 3.97 5.24
C GLN A 89 -3.20 2.68 4.49
N VAL A 90 -2.95 1.54 5.14
CA VAL A 90 -3.56 0.26 4.75
C VAL A 90 -4.57 -0.11 5.83
N SER A 91 -5.81 -0.35 5.43
CA SER A 91 -6.94 -0.58 6.33
C SER A 91 -7.74 -1.82 5.95
N LEU A 92 -8.38 -2.44 6.93
CA LEU A 92 -9.26 -3.60 6.75
C LEU A 92 -10.69 -3.28 7.22
N THR A 93 -11.69 -3.88 6.57
CA THR A 93 -13.06 -3.95 7.09
C THR A 93 -13.65 -5.33 6.83
N THR A 94 -14.53 -5.80 7.72
CA THR A 94 -15.28 -7.06 7.54
C THR A 94 -16.36 -6.95 6.46
N ASP A 95 -16.70 -5.73 6.04
CA ASP A 95 -17.70 -5.51 5.02
C ASP A 95 -17.11 -5.88 3.65
N LEU A 96 -17.62 -6.95 3.04
CA LEU A 96 -17.16 -7.42 1.72
C LEU A 96 -17.68 -6.54 0.56
N GLN A 97 -18.57 -5.60 0.87
CA GLN A 97 -19.06 -4.55 -0.03
C GLN A 97 -19.22 -3.24 0.78
N PRO A 98 -18.13 -2.53 1.10
CA PRO A 98 -18.17 -1.39 2.01
C PRO A 98 -19.10 -0.25 1.57
N THR A 99 -19.66 0.45 2.55
CA THR A 99 -20.50 1.63 2.38
C THR A 99 -19.84 2.85 3.06
N LYS A 100 -20.52 4.01 3.03
CA LYS A 100 -20.05 5.21 3.75
C LYS A 100 -20.02 5.04 5.27
N ASP A 101 -20.79 4.09 5.81
CA ASP A 101 -20.90 3.83 7.25
C ASP A 101 -19.90 2.78 7.77
N SER A 102 -19.31 1.98 6.86
CA SER A 102 -18.38 0.88 7.15
C SER A 102 -17.20 1.30 8.03
N LYS A 103 -16.81 0.42 8.96
CA LYS A 103 -15.71 0.66 9.90
C LYS A 103 -14.41 0.05 9.41
N TRP A 104 -13.35 0.84 9.44
CA TRP A 104 -12.07 0.54 8.80
C TRP A 104 -10.94 0.54 9.83
N MET A 105 -10.42 -0.64 10.15
CA MET A 105 -9.27 -0.84 11.02
C MET A 105 -7.98 -0.47 10.28
N VAL A 106 -7.27 0.58 10.69
CA VAL A 106 -5.90 0.84 10.20
C VAL A 106 -4.96 -0.25 10.71
N ILE A 107 -4.25 -0.91 9.80
CA ILE A 107 -3.20 -1.91 10.11
C ILE A 107 -1.79 -1.44 9.72
N LYS A 108 -1.68 -0.31 9.01
CA LYS A 108 -0.42 0.32 8.62
C LYS A 108 -0.64 1.81 8.37
N SER A 109 0.23 2.66 8.90
CA SER A 109 0.40 4.04 8.41
C SER A 109 1.79 4.23 7.80
N ILE A 110 1.85 4.87 6.63
CA ILE A 110 3.08 5.26 5.95
C ILE A 110 3.10 6.78 5.88
N GLU A 111 3.88 7.38 6.77
CA GLU A 111 3.97 8.81 6.97
C GLU A 111 5.09 9.38 6.09
N GLY A 112 4.68 10.17 5.11
CA GLY A 112 5.53 10.73 4.08
C GLY A 112 6.05 9.75 3.02
N GLY A 113 6.36 10.28 1.84
CA GLY A 113 7.06 9.56 0.77
C GLY A 113 6.30 8.41 0.10
N CYS A 114 5.04 8.17 0.46
CA CYS A 114 4.15 7.22 -0.23
C CYS A 114 3.33 7.95 -1.30
N PRO A 115 3.13 7.38 -2.51
CA PRO A 115 3.64 6.10 -3.02
C PRO A 115 5.08 6.13 -3.54
N ALA A 116 5.69 7.31 -3.74
CA ALA A 116 7.15 7.45 -3.89
C ALA A 116 7.62 8.88 -3.55
N SER A 117 8.83 9.00 -2.97
CA SER A 117 9.45 10.28 -2.63
C SER A 117 10.43 10.77 -3.70
N VAL A 118 9.93 11.15 -4.88
CA VAL A 118 10.73 11.81 -5.94
C VAL A 118 10.38 13.29 -6.09
N ALA A 119 11.27 14.08 -6.72
CA ALA A 119 10.99 15.47 -7.03
C ALA A 119 9.96 15.57 -8.17
N GLY A 120 8.72 15.93 -7.84
CA GLY A 120 7.61 15.95 -8.78
C GLY A 120 7.03 14.55 -9.01
N ASN A 121 7.14 14.05 -10.25
CA ASN A 121 6.52 12.81 -10.71
C ASN A 121 7.55 11.89 -11.37
N LEU A 122 7.21 10.60 -11.48
CA LEU A 122 7.96 9.61 -12.26
C LEU A 122 7.81 9.89 -13.77
N PRO A 123 8.64 9.28 -14.65
CA PRO A 123 8.41 9.32 -16.09
C PRO A 123 6.98 8.91 -16.46
N ALA A 124 6.34 9.70 -17.34
CA ALA A 124 4.90 9.59 -17.61
C ALA A 124 4.53 8.25 -18.26
N ASP A 125 3.82 7.42 -17.50
CA ASP A 125 3.30 6.12 -17.92
C ASP A 125 2.05 5.78 -17.06
N PRO A 126 0.85 5.59 -17.66
CA PRO A 126 -0.34 5.09 -16.93
C PRO A 126 -0.13 3.71 -16.32
N ASN A 127 0.75 2.90 -16.92
CA ASN A 127 1.09 1.54 -16.50
C ASN A 127 2.42 1.48 -15.75
N GLY A 128 2.97 2.63 -15.34
CA GLY A 128 4.31 2.75 -14.77
C GLY A 128 4.47 1.96 -13.48
N ASN A 129 5.64 1.33 -13.30
CA ASN A 129 5.97 0.51 -12.11
C ASN A 129 7.14 1.10 -11.30
N GLY A 130 7.43 2.39 -11.48
CA GLY A 130 8.58 3.07 -10.85
C GLY A 130 8.35 3.58 -9.43
N ALA A 131 7.17 3.34 -8.84
CA ALA A 131 6.85 3.75 -7.48
C ALA A 131 7.55 2.89 -6.42
N SER A 132 7.59 3.36 -5.17
CA SER A 132 8.18 2.59 -4.08
C SER A 132 7.30 1.39 -3.71
N THR A 133 7.95 0.27 -3.36
CA THR A 133 7.29 -0.90 -2.80
C THR A 133 7.44 -0.88 -1.29
N PHE A 134 6.34 -1.08 -0.57
CA PHE A 134 6.27 -1.10 0.89
C PHE A 134 5.84 -2.48 1.38
N GLN A 135 6.10 -2.78 2.65
CA GLN A 135 5.57 -3.98 3.30
C GLN A 135 4.61 -3.61 4.44
N TYR A 136 3.52 -4.37 4.55
CA TYR A 136 2.64 -4.39 5.72
C TYR A 136 2.55 -5.82 6.25
N THR A 137 1.92 -6.01 7.41
CA THR A 137 1.57 -7.34 7.94
C THR A 137 0.14 -7.29 8.43
N ILE A 138 -0.56 -8.42 8.43
CA ILE A 138 -1.80 -8.53 9.22
C ILE A 138 -1.38 -8.73 10.68
N PRO A 139 -1.69 -7.80 11.60
CA PRO A 139 -1.15 -7.82 12.96
C PRO A 139 -1.80 -8.89 13.85
N GLU A 140 -1.13 -9.26 14.94
CA GLU A 140 -1.69 -10.13 15.97
C GLU A 140 -2.84 -9.41 16.69
N GLY A 141 -4.07 -9.64 16.23
CA GLY A 141 -5.28 -8.98 16.72
C GLY A 141 -6.46 -9.21 15.79
N VAL A 142 -6.23 -9.07 14.48
CA VAL A 142 -7.19 -9.41 13.43
C VAL A 142 -7.53 -10.91 13.48
N ALA A 143 -8.80 -11.25 13.28
CA ALA A 143 -9.27 -12.63 13.23
C ALA A 143 -9.08 -13.22 11.83
N PRO A 144 -8.85 -14.54 11.67
CA PRO A 144 -8.97 -15.19 10.37
C PRO A 144 -10.40 -15.11 9.81
N GLY A 145 -10.53 -14.88 8.51
CA GLY A 145 -11.80 -14.66 7.81
C GLY A 145 -11.63 -13.79 6.56
N GLU A 146 -12.73 -13.49 5.88
CA GLU A 146 -12.75 -12.60 4.71
C GLU A 146 -12.91 -11.13 5.13
N TYR A 147 -12.21 -10.25 4.42
CA TYR A 147 -12.19 -8.80 4.61
C TYR A 147 -12.13 -8.09 3.26
N THR A 148 -12.56 -6.82 3.22
CA THR A 148 -12.05 -5.86 2.24
C THR A 148 -10.77 -5.23 2.79
N ILE A 149 -9.68 -5.25 2.02
CA ILE A 149 -8.50 -4.41 2.28
C ILE A 149 -8.57 -3.14 1.43
N ALA A 150 -8.16 -2.00 1.98
CA ALA A 150 -8.01 -0.74 1.26
C ALA A 150 -6.61 -0.15 1.43
N TRP A 151 -6.08 0.35 0.31
CA TRP A 151 -5.04 1.39 0.31
C TRP A 151 -5.74 2.75 0.22
N SER A 152 -5.36 3.68 1.09
CA SER A 152 -5.70 5.10 0.97
C SER A 152 -4.43 5.94 0.87
N TRP A 153 -4.50 7.09 0.16
CA TRP A 153 -3.39 8.03 0.01
C TRP A 153 -3.88 9.48 -0.04
N LEU A 154 -3.23 10.31 0.78
CA LEU A 154 -3.31 11.77 0.77
C LEU A 154 -2.06 12.30 0.07
N ASN A 155 -2.24 13.01 -1.04
CA ASN A 155 -1.15 13.54 -1.84
C ASN A 155 -0.49 14.78 -1.21
N LYS A 156 0.82 14.95 -1.43
CA LYS A 156 1.59 16.10 -0.92
C LYS A 156 1.36 17.35 -1.76
N VAL A 157 1.68 17.30 -3.05
CA VAL A 157 1.62 18.44 -4.00
C VAL A 157 0.38 18.33 -4.91
N GLY A 158 -0.16 19.46 -5.37
CA GLY A 158 -1.27 19.54 -6.33
C GLY A 158 -2.61 19.84 -5.68
N ASN A 159 -3.70 19.40 -6.32
CA ASN A 159 -5.05 19.47 -5.76
C ASN A 159 -5.11 18.79 -4.37
N ARG A 160 -6.12 19.09 -3.57
CA ARG A 160 -6.35 18.39 -2.30
C ARG A 160 -7.20 17.16 -2.59
N GLU A 161 -6.56 15.99 -2.69
CA GLU A 161 -7.16 14.76 -3.21
C GLU A 161 -7.18 13.65 -2.13
N PHE A 162 -8.03 12.65 -2.34
CA PHE A 162 -8.03 11.40 -1.58
C PHE A 162 -8.10 10.23 -2.55
N TYR A 163 -7.06 9.41 -2.57
CA TYR A 163 -7.02 8.19 -3.36
C TYR A 163 -7.47 7.03 -2.49
N MET A 164 -8.30 6.14 -3.03
CA MET A 164 -8.71 4.91 -2.35
C MET A 164 -8.90 3.79 -3.36
N ASN A 165 -8.24 2.65 -3.16
CA ASN A 165 -8.51 1.43 -3.90
C ASN A 165 -8.69 0.27 -2.92
N CYS A 166 -9.62 -0.63 -3.23
CA CYS A 166 -9.99 -1.75 -2.37
C CYS A 166 -9.81 -3.08 -3.10
N GLY A 167 -9.55 -4.16 -2.36
CA GLY A 167 -9.48 -5.53 -2.87
C GLY A 167 -9.97 -6.57 -1.86
N PRO A 168 -10.27 -7.80 -2.30
CA PRO A 168 -10.63 -8.90 -1.41
C PRO A 168 -9.40 -9.38 -0.63
N ALA A 169 -9.55 -9.69 0.65
CA ALA A 169 -8.46 -10.17 1.51
C ALA A 169 -8.91 -11.34 2.40
N THR A 170 -8.31 -12.50 2.18
CA THR A 170 -8.54 -13.73 2.97
C THR A 170 -7.49 -13.82 4.07
N VAL A 171 -7.85 -13.45 5.29
CA VAL A 171 -6.93 -13.49 6.44
C VAL A 171 -6.87 -14.92 7.00
N THR A 172 -5.65 -15.47 7.07
CA THR A 172 -5.39 -16.83 7.57
C THR A 172 -4.56 -16.82 8.86
N ALA A 173 -4.73 -17.88 9.67
CA ALA A 173 -4.05 -18.00 10.96
C ALA A 173 -2.52 -18.05 10.81
N ALA A 174 -1.80 -17.39 11.73
CA ALA A 174 -0.34 -17.34 11.75
C ALA A 174 0.30 -18.75 11.68
N LYS A 175 1.25 -18.94 10.75
CA LYS A 175 1.87 -20.24 10.51
C LYS A 175 2.68 -20.70 11.73
N LYS A 176 2.26 -21.82 12.34
CA LYS A 176 2.89 -22.39 13.55
C LYS A 176 4.37 -22.74 13.29
N LYS A 177 5.29 -21.90 13.76
CA LYS A 177 6.74 -22.18 13.75
C LYS A 177 7.02 -23.38 14.66
N ARG A 178 7.40 -24.52 14.06
CA ARG A 178 7.63 -25.81 14.75
C ARG A 178 8.70 -25.78 15.86
N TYR A 179 9.55 -24.76 15.86
CA TYR A 179 10.47 -24.47 16.95
C TYR A 179 10.59 -22.96 17.13
N ALA A 180 9.82 -22.43 18.09
CA ALA A 180 9.98 -21.10 18.64
C ALA A 180 9.87 -21.21 20.16
N PRO A 181 10.74 -20.54 20.95
CA PRO A 181 10.46 -20.30 22.35
C PRO A 181 9.08 -19.64 22.48
N ALA A 182 8.35 -19.91 23.57
CA ALA A 182 7.06 -19.27 23.82
C ALA A 182 7.19 -17.75 23.60
N PRO A 183 6.35 -17.14 22.75
CA PRO A 183 6.51 -15.74 22.41
C PRO A 183 6.51 -14.92 23.70
N LYS A 184 7.46 -14.00 23.84
CA LYS A 184 7.28 -12.87 24.76
C LYS A 184 5.92 -12.29 24.39
N VAL A 185 5.03 -12.13 25.38
CA VAL A 185 3.64 -11.73 25.12
C VAL A 185 3.63 -10.41 24.37
N SER A 186 3.51 -10.50 23.05
CA SER A 186 3.09 -9.44 22.17
C SER A 186 1.76 -8.99 22.72
N LYS A 187 1.68 -7.69 23.04
CA LYS A 187 0.42 -7.10 23.46
C LYS A 187 -0.46 -7.14 22.21
N ARG A 188 -1.35 -8.13 22.13
CA ARG A 188 -2.30 -8.27 21.01
C ARG A 188 -2.95 -6.92 20.76
N GLU A 189 -2.90 -6.42 19.53
CA GLU A 189 -3.56 -5.18 19.16
C GLU A 189 -5.06 -5.49 19.05
N THR A 190 -5.77 -5.43 20.18
CA THR A 190 -7.20 -5.76 20.28
C THR A 190 -8.11 -4.63 19.80
N SER A 191 -7.54 -3.54 19.29
CA SER A 191 -8.28 -2.36 18.90
C SER A 191 -7.46 -1.51 17.93
N PHE A 192 -7.96 -1.33 16.71
CA PHE A 192 -7.32 -0.56 15.65
C PHE A 192 -8.04 0.78 15.48
N PRO A 193 -7.35 1.89 15.16
CA PRO A 193 -8.02 3.16 14.94
C PRO A 193 -8.78 3.17 13.61
N ASP A 194 -9.83 4.01 13.53
CA ASP A 194 -10.56 4.28 12.30
C ASP A 194 -9.64 4.88 11.23
N MET A 195 -9.80 4.44 9.97
CA MET A 195 -9.11 5.02 8.82
C MET A 195 -9.39 6.52 8.69
N PHE A 196 -8.32 7.28 8.49
CA PHE A 196 -8.39 8.72 8.28
C PHE A 196 -9.00 9.07 6.93
N VAL A 197 -9.95 10.02 6.90
CA VAL A 197 -10.58 10.53 5.67
C VAL A 197 -10.56 12.05 5.66
N ALA A 198 -10.22 12.65 4.51
CA ALA A 198 -10.25 14.09 4.26
C ALA A 198 -10.45 14.34 2.76
N ASN A 199 -10.59 15.61 2.36
CA ASN A 199 -10.69 16.07 0.97
C ASN A 199 -11.95 15.59 0.22
N LEU A 200 -13.02 15.18 0.94
CA LEU A 200 -14.26 14.63 0.38
C LEU A 200 -15.51 15.29 1.00
N ALA A 201 -16.14 16.22 0.27
CA ALA A 201 -17.08 17.18 0.84
C ALA A 201 -18.40 16.59 1.41
N SER A 202 -18.88 15.44 0.92
CA SER A 202 -20.04 14.74 1.53
C SER A 202 -19.68 13.79 2.66
N ILE A 203 -18.39 13.65 3.01
CA ILE A 203 -17.90 12.78 4.08
C ILE A 203 -17.45 13.60 5.29
N ASN A 204 -16.70 14.69 5.08
CA ASN A 204 -16.35 15.65 6.13
C ASN A 204 -15.87 17.01 5.55
N ASP A 205 -15.59 17.94 6.45
CA ASP A 205 -15.05 19.28 6.19
C ASP A 205 -13.50 19.34 6.22
N CYS A 206 -12.82 18.23 6.44
CA CYS A 206 -11.36 18.21 6.57
C CYS A 206 -10.69 18.40 5.21
N THR A 207 -9.84 19.41 5.11
CA THR A 207 -9.00 19.67 3.94
C THR A 207 -7.52 19.62 4.36
N THR A 208 -6.69 18.86 3.64
CA THR A 208 -5.25 18.77 3.97
C THR A 208 -4.47 19.99 3.48
N PRO A 209 -3.42 20.44 4.19
CA PRO A 209 -2.53 21.49 3.70
C PRO A 209 -1.59 20.98 2.60
N GLU A 210 -1.33 21.79 1.57
CA GLU A 210 -0.43 21.44 0.47
C GLU A 210 1.06 21.46 0.87
N SER A 211 1.88 20.66 0.17
CA SER A 211 3.34 20.56 0.26
C SER A 211 3.90 19.84 1.50
N PHE A 212 3.05 19.23 2.32
CA PHE A 212 3.47 18.44 3.49
C PHE A 212 3.32 16.93 3.27
N ASP A 213 4.28 16.19 3.81
CA ASP A 213 4.07 14.81 4.25
C ASP A 213 3.25 14.85 5.56
N TYR A 214 2.34 13.90 5.78
CA TYR A 214 1.38 13.96 6.87
C TYR A 214 1.69 12.96 7.99
N ILE A 215 1.53 13.42 9.24
CA ILE A 215 1.47 12.60 10.45
C ILE A 215 -0.01 12.45 10.82
N TYR A 216 -0.49 11.22 10.98
CA TYR A 216 -1.89 10.94 11.28
C TYR A 216 -2.21 11.17 12.77
N PRO A 217 -3.45 11.56 13.13
CA PRO A 217 -3.82 11.73 14.54
C PRO A 217 -3.86 10.39 15.30
N ASN A 218 -4.22 9.31 14.59
CA ASN A 218 -4.35 7.95 15.10
C ASN A 218 -3.71 6.97 14.10
N PRO A 219 -2.38 6.78 14.09
CA PRO A 219 -1.69 6.04 13.04
C PRO A 219 -1.68 4.50 13.19
N GLY A 220 -2.08 3.96 14.35
CA GLY A 220 -1.97 2.52 14.70
C GLY A 220 -0.62 2.16 15.33
N GLU A 221 -0.39 0.88 15.69
CA GLU A 221 0.92 0.45 16.24
C GLU A 221 2.01 0.24 15.16
N ASP A 222 1.67 -0.06 13.89
CA ASP A 222 2.66 -0.17 12.78
C ASP A 222 2.72 1.12 11.93
N VAL A 223 3.71 1.96 12.23
CA VAL A 223 3.96 3.26 11.57
C VAL A 223 5.34 3.26 10.91
N GLN A 224 5.40 3.62 9.63
CA GLN A 224 6.64 3.80 8.87
C GLN A 224 6.75 5.24 8.37
N SER A 225 7.76 5.99 8.81
CA SER A 225 8.14 7.25 8.14
C SER A 225 8.99 6.93 6.90
N ALA A 226 8.62 7.46 5.72
CA ALA A 226 9.34 7.20 4.47
C ALA A 226 9.61 8.45 3.61
N GLY A 227 9.08 9.62 3.97
CA GLY A 227 9.33 10.89 3.28
C GLY A 227 10.51 11.68 3.86
N THR A 228 10.98 12.67 3.10
CA THR A 228 11.97 13.66 3.58
C THR A 228 11.33 14.90 4.23
N GLY A 229 10.00 15.03 4.20
CA GLY A 229 9.28 16.18 4.72
C GLY A 229 9.16 17.34 3.70
N PRO A 230 8.71 18.54 4.13
CA PRO A 230 8.35 18.87 5.51
C PRO A 230 7.15 18.05 5.99
N TYR A 231 7.12 17.72 7.27
CA TYR A 231 6.02 16.99 7.90
C TYR A 231 5.04 17.96 8.58
N THR A 232 3.75 17.62 8.59
CA THR A 232 2.73 18.30 9.39
C THR A 232 1.79 17.30 10.06
N GLN A 233 1.27 17.66 11.23
CA GLN A 233 0.29 16.84 11.93
C GLN A 233 -1.12 17.17 11.45
N LEU A 234 -1.87 16.15 11.03
CA LEU A 234 -3.29 16.30 10.72
C LEU A 234 -4.09 16.56 12.01
N SER A 235 -5.13 17.38 11.91
CA SER A 235 -5.91 17.88 13.07
C SER A 235 -7.42 17.89 12.86
N CYS A 236 -7.89 18.00 11.62
CA CYS A 236 -9.24 17.60 11.21
C CYS A 236 -9.24 16.12 10.78
N GLY A 237 -10.39 15.54 10.43
CA GLY A 237 -10.47 14.21 9.80
C GLY A 237 -10.26 13.01 10.73
N ALA A 238 -9.88 13.24 12.00
CA ALA A 238 -10.15 12.29 13.07
C ALA A 238 -11.68 12.09 13.17
N ALA A 239 -12.14 10.84 13.16
CA ALA A 239 -13.55 10.51 13.35
C ALA A 239 -14.09 11.18 14.62
N GLY A 240 -15.33 11.65 14.58
CA GLY A 240 -15.89 12.58 15.58
C GLY A 240 -15.87 12.04 17.01
N GLY A 241 -14.83 12.42 17.76
CA GLY A 241 -14.59 12.00 19.14
C GLY A 241 -13.91 10.63 19.27
N ASN A 242 -13.45 10.33 20.49
CA ASN A 242 -12.81 9.07 20.86
C ASN A 242 -13.83 7.92 20.90
N ASN A 243 -14.39 7.55 19.74
CA ASN A 243 -15.15 6.32 19.58
C ASN A 243 -14.24 5.17 19.96
N ALA A 244 -14.64 4.37 20.94
CA ALA A 244 -13.80 3.29 21.44
C ALA A 244 -13.50 2.32 20.29
N PRO A 245 -12.23 2.10 19.90
CA PRO A 245 -11.90 1.31 18.72
C PRO A 245 -12.41 -0.13 18.86
N GLN A 246 -13.47 -0.45 18.12
CA GLN A 246 -14.13 -1.75 18.15
C GLN A 246 -13.49 -2.66 17.11
N GLN A 247 -13.03 -3.83 17.54
CA GLN A 247 -12.73 -4.92 16.62
C GLN A 247 -14.04 -5.31 15.91
N PRO A 248 -14.14 -5.23 14.57
CA PRO A 248 -15.29 -5.76 13.84
C PRO A 248 -15.34 -7.27 14.05
N THR A 249 -16.44 -7.74 14.64
CA THR A 249 -16.67 -9.17 14.83
C THR A 249 -16.90 -9.79 13.46
N ALA A 250 -16.00 -10.68 13.01
CA ALA A 250 -16.22 -11.45 11.79
C ALA A 250 -17.58 -12.17 11.88
N SER A 251 -18.39 -12.06 10.83
CA SER A 251 -19.77 -12.53 10.79
C SER A 251 -19.82 -14.06 10.75
N GLY A 252 -19.74 -14.69 11.92
CA GLY A 252 -20.01 -16.12 12.08
C GLY A 252 -21.49 -16.43 11.92
N GLU A 253 -21.78 -17.54 11.25
CA GLU A 253 -23.15 -17.99 10.96
C GLU A 253 -23.99 -18.19 12.24
N SER A 254 -25.30 -17.96 12.12
CA SER A 254 -26.31 -17.97 13.20
C SER A 254 -26.16 -19.11 14.23
N GLY A 255 -25.83 -18.77 15.49
CA GLY A 255 -25.72 -19.69 16.62
C GLY A 255 -26.44 -19.19 17.88
N ALA A 256 -27.48 -19.91 18.31
CA ALA A 256 -28.47 -19.53 19.32
C ALA A 256 -27.95 -18.95 20.67
N SER A 257 -28.77 -18.09 21.28
CA SER A 257 -28.53 -17.45 22.57
C SER A 257 -28.19 -18.42 23.71
N ALA A 258 -26.96 -18.37 24.20
CA ALA A 258 -26.52 -19.09 25.40
C ALA A 258 -26.90 -18.34 26.68
N THR A 259 -28.17 -18.42 27.10
CA THR A 259 -28.62 -17.92 28.40
C THR A 259 -27.90 -18.66 29.53
N SER A 260 -27.34 -17.92 30.50
CA SER A 260 -26.58 -18.48 31.61
C SER A 260 -27.44 -19.38 32.51
N ALA A 261 -27.08 -20.68 32.59
CA ALA A 261 -27.62 -21.62 33.56
C ALA A 261 -26.47 -22.25 34.37
N ALA A 262 -26.66 -22.39 35.68
CA ALA A 262 -25.60 -22.82 36.60
C ALA A 262 -25.36 -24.34 36.57
N ALA A 263 -24.13 -24.76 36.92
CA ALA A 263 -23.80 -26.16 37.07
C ALA A 263 -24.54 -26.81 38.25
N SER A 264 -24.98 -28.05 38.07
CA SER A 264 -25.49 -28.90 39.15
C SER A 264 -25.22 -30.36 38.78
N SER A 265 -24.45 -31.06 39.61
CA SER A 265 -24.00 -32.43 39.37
C SER A 265 -24.89 -33.44 40.12
N ALA A 266 -25.45 -34.41 39.40
CA ALA A 266 -26.07 -35.60 39.99
C ALA A 266 -25.78 -36.83 39.12
N ALA A 267 -25.65 -38.00 39.74
CA ALA A 267 -25.41 -39.27 39.06
C ALA A 267 -26.63 -40.20 39.18
N GLY A 268 -26.83 -41.04 38.19
CA GLY A 268 -27.88 -42.07 38.13
C GLY A 268 -27.73 -42.86 36.84
N GLY A 269 -27.95 -44.17 36.87
CA GLY A 269 -27.66 -45.06 35.74
C GLY A 269 -28.80 -46.02 35.38
N TYR A 270 -28.47 -46.96 34.48
CA TYR A 270 -29.23 -48.16 34.09
C TYR A 270 -30.69 -47.99 33.61
N THR A 271 -30.93 -48.27 32.33
CA THR A 271 -31.60 -49.53 31.90
C THR A 271 -31.50 -49.73 30.39
N VAL A 272 -31.87 -50.94 29.92
CA VAL A 272 -31.76 -51.38 28.52
C VAL A 272 -33.15 -51.56 27.92
N ALA A 273 -33.34 -51.16 26.66
CA ALA A 273 -34.45 -51.62 25.83
C ALA A 273 -34.01 -51.77 24.37
N THR A 274 -34.06 -53.00 23.85
CA THR A 274 -33.83 -53.33 22.43
C THR A 274 -35.12 -53.26 21.63
N SER A 275 -35.03 -52.85 20.36
CA SER A 275 -35.89 -53.34 19.28
C SER A 275 -35.18 -53.13 17.94
N ALA A 276 -35.39 -54.04 17.00
CA ALA A 276 -34.76 -54.02 15.68
C ALA A 276 -35.76 -54.42 14.60
N SER A 277 -35.61 -53.86 13.40
CA SER A 277 -36.21 -54.39 12.18
C SER A 277 -35.44 -53.93 10.94
N GLN A 278 -34.94 -54.90 10.18
CA GLN A 278 -34.50 -54.76 8.78
C GLN A 278 -35.64 -55.33 7.89
N PRO A 279 -35.77 -54.90 6.63
CA PRO A 279 -35.18 -55.68 5.52
C PRO A 279 -34.62 -54.74 4.41
N THR A 280 -33.52 -55.02 3.70
CA THR A 280 -33.42 -55.86 2.47
C THR A 280 -34.66 -55.83 1.57
N GLY A 281 -34.61 -55.54 0.27
CA GLY A 281 -33.50 -55.26 -0.66
C GLY A 281 -33.93 -55.70 -2.08
N GLY A 282 -33.35 -55.13 -3.14
CA GLY A 282 -33.70 -55.50 -4.53
C GLY A 282 -33.55 -54.33 -5.51
N ALA A 283 -33.49 -54.62 -6.82
CA ALA A 283 -33.24 -53.66 -7.89
C ALA A 283 -33.91 -54.08 -9.22
N ASP A 284 -33.59 -53.33 -10.28
CA ASP A 284 -33.91 -53.55 -11.70
C ASP A 284 -35.25 -53.00 -12.24
N ALA A 285 -35.36 -52.95 -13.57
CA ALA A 285 -36.18 -51.98 -14.33
C ALA A 285 -37.42 -52.56 -15.04
N GLY A 286 -38.30 -51.69 -15.56
CA GLY A 286 -39.49 -52.10 -16.33
C GLY A 286 -40.22 -50.95 -17.05
N THR A 287 -40.04 -50.87 -18.37
CA THR A 287 -40.68 -49.89 -19.27
C THR A 287 -42.14 -50.21 -19.60
N SER A 288 -43.04 -49.22 -19.63
CA SER A 288 -44.07 -48.98 -20.68
C SER A 288 -45.11 -47.90 -20.30
N GLY A 289 -45.85 -47.38 -21.28
CA GLY A 289 -46.94 -46.39 -21.10
C GLY A 289 -48.11 -46.64 -22.08
N PRO A 290 -48.99 -45.64 -22.30
CA PRO A 290 -49.52 -45.40 -23.65
C PRO A 290 -49.51 -43.90 -24.06
N THR A 291 -49.34 -43.43 -25.32
CA THR A 291 -50.13 -43.56 -26.59
C THR A 291 -51.58 -43.05 -26.48
N PHE A 292 -52.21 -42.29 -27.40
CA PHE A 292 -52.02 -41.82 -28.80
C PHE A 292 -52.54 -40.34 -28.90
N ALA A 293 -52.54 -39.51 -29.97
CA ALA A 293 -51.96 -39.30 -31.33
C ALA A 293 -52.41 -37.85 -31.78
N GLY A 294 -52.10 -37.21 -32.91
CA GLY A 294 -51.25 -37.45 -34.10
C GLY A 294 -51.88 -36.90 -35.40
N GLY A 295 -51.22 -35.99 -36.15
CA GLY A 295 -51.74 -35.37 -37.39
C GLY A 295 -50.75 -34.39 -38.08
N SER A 296 -50.93 -34.08 -39.37
CA SER A 296 -49.88 -33.51 -40.25
C SER A 296 -50.35 -32.36 -41.17
N GLY A 297 -49.46 -31.40 -41.50
CA GLY A 297 -49.52 -30.68 -42.79
C GLY A 297 -49.17 -29.18 -42.82
N TYR A 298 -48.12 -28.84 -43.60
CA TYR A 298 -47.85 -27.59 -44.33
C TYR A 298 -47.75 -26.22 -43.60
N GLY A 299 -46.71 -25.44 -43.92
CA GLY A 299 -46.61 -24.01 -43.56
C GLY A 299 -45.18 -23.46 -43.43
N GLN A 300 -44.51 -23.15 -44.54
CA GLN A 300 -43.28 -22.32 -44.57
C GLN A 300 -43.65 -20.83 -44.63
N PRO A 301 -42.84 -19.93 -44.04
CA PRO A 301 -42.07 -19.05 -44.93
C PRO A 301 -40.65 -18.67 -44.43
N GLN A 302 -39.66 -19.00 -45.25
CA GLN A 302 -38.69 -18.08 -45.85
C GLN A 302 -38.02 -17.03 -44.95
N ALA A 303 -36.77 -17.30 -44.55
CA ALA A 303 -35.82 -16.27 -44.12
C ALA A 303 -35.05 -15.71 -45.34
N THR A 304 -35.04 -14.39 -45.52
CA THR A 304 -34.31 -13.72 -46.61
C THR A 304 -32.97 -13.15 -46.12
N GLY A 305 -31.88 -13.90 -46.31
CA GLY A 305 -30.53 -13.38 -46.21
C GLY A 305 -30.00 -12.97 -47.59
N SER A 306 -29.29 -11.84 -47.67
CA SER A 306 -28.55 -11.41 -48.87
C SER A 306 -27.17 -10.89 -48.46
N PRO A 307 -26.07 -11.37 -49.10
CA PRO A 307 -24.72 -10.87 -48.84
C PRO A 307 -24.44 -9.60 -49.64
N ALA A 308 -23.52 -8.77 -49.15
CA ALA A 308 -22.90 -7.68 -49.91
C ALA A 308 -21.38 -7.88 -49.93
N VAL A 309 -20.76 -7.62 -51.08
CA VAL A 309 -19.33 -7.77 -51.35
C VAL A 309 -18.84 -6.62 -52.24
N PHE A 310 -17.52 -6.41 -52.26
CA PHE A 310 -16.80 -5.33 -52.94
C PHE A 310 -17.00 -3.94 -52.29
N ALA A 311 -16.06 -3.00 -52.41
CA ALA A 311 -14.82 -3.00 -53.18
C ALA A 311 -13.61 -2.50 -52.36
N ALA A 312 -12.40 -2.86 -52.78
CA ALA A 312 -11.18 -2.28 -52.23
C ALA A 312 -10.89 -0.90 -52.87
N SER A 313 -10.30 0.00 -52.09
CA SER A 313 -9.66 1.21 -52.58
C SER A 313 -8.29 1.37 -51.91
N ALA A 314 -7.27 1.66 -52.71
CA ALA A 314 -5.92 1.92 -52.22
C ALA A 314 -5.69 3.43 -52.09
N ALA A 315 -5.04 3.84 -51.01
CA ALA A 315 -4.54 5.20 -50.80
C ALA A 315 -3.10 5.12 -50.28
N SER A 316 -2.24 6.01 -50.77
CA SER A 316 -0.78 5.85 -50.68
C SER A 316 -0.21 6.11 -49.28
N SER A 317 0.78 5.31 -48.89
CA SER A 317 1.69 5.64 -47.79
C SER A 317 2.50 6.89 -48.13
N ALA A 318 2.47 7.91 -47.27
CA ALA A 318 3.35 9.06 -47.32
C ALA A 318 4.24 9.07 -46.08
N THR A 319 5.53 8.75 -46.25
CA THR A 319 6.51 8.75 -45.16
C THR A 319 6.91 10.18 -44.81
N SER A 320 6.56 10.63 -43.61
CA SER A 320 6.95 11.94 -43.08
C SER A 320 8.06 11.79 -42.05
N GLU A 321 9.29 12.11 -42.45
CA GLU A 321 10.48 12.05 -41.61
C GLU A 321 10.57 13.28 -40.68
N PRO A 322 10.83 13.13 -39.37
CA PRO A 322 10.96 14.26 -38.46
C PRO A 322 12.31 14.99 -38.68
N GLN A 323 12.25 16.13 -39.36
CA GLN A 323 13.39 17.02 -39.56
C GLN A 323 13.91 17.55 -38.21
N VAL A 324 15.16 17.22 -37.87
CA VAL A 324 15.83 17.75 -36.67
C VAL A 324 16.24 19.21 -36.93
N ILE A 325 15.75 20.13 -36.10
CA ILE A 325 16.17 21.53 -36.11
C ILE A 325 17.36 21.68 -35.14
N PRO A 326 18.57 22.04 -35.59
CA PRO A 326 19.69 22.30 -34.68
C PRO A 326 19.46 23.60 -33.92
N ILE A 327 19.44 23.53 -32.58
CA ILE A 327 19.41 24.71 -31.72
C ILE A 327 20.85 25.08 -31.37
N GLU A 328 21.45 26.01 -32.12
CA GLU A 328 22.75 26.57 -31.78
C GLU A 328 22.68 27.33 -30.44
N THR A 329 23.14 26.69 -29.37
CA THR A 329 23.33 27.33 -28.07
C THR A 329 24.83 27.49 -27.84
N ALA A 330 25.32 28.72 -27.82
CA ALA A 330 26.75 29.00 -27.83
C ALA A 330 27.45 28.61 -26.52
N SER A 331 28.43 27.70 -26.60
CA SER A 331 29.32 27.34 -25.48
C SER A 331 30.32 28.46 -25.21
N SER A 332 30.17 29.16 -24.08
CA SER A 332 31.19 30.09 -23.58
C SER A 332 32.29 29.35 -22.82
N THR A 333 33.51 29.37 -23.35
CA THR A 333 34.67 28.71 -22.73
C THR A 333 35.24 29.51 -21.55
N GLY A 334 35.02 29.01 -20.34
CA GLY A 334 35.71 29.44 -19.12
C GLY A 334 36.90 28.52 -18.77
N PRO A 335 37.99 29.01 -18.17
CA PRO A 335 39.23 28.24 -17.99
C PRO A 335 39.15 27.21 -16.86
N VAL A 336 39.74 26.04 -17.10
CA VAL A 336 39.94 24.98 -16.10
C VAL A 336 41.17 25.30 -15.22
N PRO A 337 41.06 25.30 -13.88
CA PRO A 337 42.22 25.26 -12.99
C PRO A 337 42.69 23.81 -12.77
N THR A 338 43.94 23.53 -13.14
CA THR A 338 44.58 22.22 -12.88
C THR A 338 44.89 22.06 -11.39
N GLY A 339 44.46 20.95 -10.76
CA GLY A 339 44.43 20.82 -9.31
C GLY A 339 44.67 19.41 -8.73
N ILE A 340 45.85 18.83 -9.02
CA ILE A 340 46.57 17.81 -8.22
C ILE A 340 45.75 16.59 -7.72
N SER A 341 46.03 15.41 -8.28
CA SER A 341 45.71 14.14 -7.61
C SER A 341 46.67 13.87 -6.46
N SER A 342 46.16 13.59 -5.27
CA SER A 342 46.91 12.91 -4.20
C SER A 342 46.00 12.05 -3.33
N SER A 343 46.45 10.84 -3.02
CA SER A 343 45.68 9.81 -2.31
C SER A 343 45.72 9.99 -0.79
N GLY A 344 44.56 9.85 -0.13
CA GLY A 344 44.45 9.38 1.25
C GLY A 344 45.15 10.22 2.32
N THR A 345 44.45 11.19 2.91
CA THR A 345 44.84 11.82 4.18
C THR A 345 43.59 12.25 4.95
N ASN A 346 43.56 12.07 6.27
CA ASN A 346 42.43 12.47 7.12
C ASN A 346 42.32 14.00 7.20
N THR A 347 41.59 14.62 6.27
CA THR A 347 41.25 16.05 6.29
C THR A 347 40.15 16.34 7.32
N THR A 348 40.52 16.36 8.60
CA THR A 348 39.59 16.68 9.70
C THR A 348 39.21 18.15 9.71
N GLY A 349 38.11 18.50 9.04
CA GLY A 349 37.61 19.86 8.97
C GLY A 349 36.33 19.99 8.15
N THR A 350 35.73 21.18 8.23
CA THR A 350 34.61 21.59 7.36
C THR A 350 35.12 21.71 5.92
N GLN A 351 34.51 20.99 4.99
CA GLN A 351 34.86 21.05 3.58
C GLN A 351 34.14 22.22 2.89
N SER A 352 34.70 22.74 1.80
CA SER A 352 34.11 23.86 1.06
C SER A 352 34.43 23.79 -0.43
N GLY A 353 33.42 23.99 -1.28
CA GLY A 353 33.57 23.92 -2.73
C GLY A 353 33.23 22.54 -3.30
N PRO A 354 33.81 22.17 -4.46
CA PRO A 354 33.43 20.95 -5.17
C PRO A 354 33.92 19.68 -4.46
N CYS A 355 33.31 18.55 -4.82
CA CYS A 355 33.66 17.21 -4.37
C CYS A 355 33.57 16.23 -5.54
N THR A 356 34.48 15.25 -5.60
CA THR A 356 34.52 14.20 -6.63
C THR A 356 33.71 12.97 -6.24
N ASP A 357 33.58 12.71 -4.95
CA ASP A 357 33.17 11.42 -4.40
C ASP A 357 31.69 11.48 -4.00
N GLU A 358 30.81 11.37 -4.99
CA GLU A 358 29.36 11.50 -4.83
C GLU A 358 28.81 10.62 -3.70
N GLY A 359 28.07 11.23 -2.76
CA GLY A 359 27.51 10.55 -1.60
C GLY A 359 28.46 10.45 -0.39
N ALA A 360 29.75 10.79 -0.51
CA ALA A 360 30.68 10.78 0.61
C ALA A 360 30.25 11.75 1.73
N TRP A 361 30.58 11.40 2.98
CA TRP A 361 30.29 12.15 4.18
C TRP A 361 31.58 12.73 4.75
N SER A 362 31.56 14.01 5.15
CA SER A 362 32.62 14.63 5.95
C SER A 362 32.09 14.97 7.33
N CYS A 363 32.76 14.50 8.37
CA CYS A 363 32.49 14.87 9.75
C CYS A 363 33.55 15.86 10.26
N ALA A 364 33.11 16.96 10.89
CA ALA A 364 33.99 17.99 11.43
C ALA A 364 34.87 17.47 12.57
N ALA A 365 35.99 18.15 12.82
CA ALA A 365 37.01 17.75 13.80
C ALA A 365 36.49 17.63 15.26
N ASP A 366 35.42 18.35 15.61
CA ASP A 366 34.77 18.31 16.93
C ASP A 366 33.69 17.21 17.05
N GLY A 367 33.39 16.52 15.95
CA GLY A 367 32.31 15.53 15.85
C GLY A 367 30.90 16.11 15.90
N LYS A 368 30.72 17.44 15.91
CA LYS A 368 29.41 18.11 16.15
C LYS A 368 28.68 18.53 14.89
N SER A 369 29.32 18.52 13.73
CA SER A 369 28.67 18.78 12.45
C SER A 369 29.18 17.87 11.35
N PHE A 370 28.37 17.70 10.32
CA PHE A 370 28.69 16.89 9.14
C PHE A 370 28.23 17.57 7.86
N GLN A 371 28.80 17.12 6.75
CA GLN A 371 28.47 17.52 5.39
C GLN A 371 28.39 16.28 4.51
N ARG A 372 27.68 16.38 3.39
CA ARG A 372 27.59 15.33 2.38
C ARG A 372 27.94 15.89 1.01
N CYS A 373 28.68 15.13 0.22
CA CYS A 373 28.90 15.39 -1.19
C CYS A 373 27.63 15.03 -1.97
N ALA A 374 27.11 15.97 -2.76
CA ALA A 374 25.99 15.76 -3.66
C ALA A 374 26.06 16.72 -4.84
N SER A 375 25.89 16.20 -6.07
CA SER A 375 25.92 17.02 -7.30
C SER A 375 27.21 17.83 -7.44
N GLY A 376 28.35 17.15 -7.25
CA GLY A 376 29.69 17.69 -7.36
C GLY A 376 30.06 18.73 -6.31
N THR A 377 29.25 18.97 -5.27
CA THR A 377 29.46 20.02 -4.25
C THR A 377 29.23 19.52 -2.82
N TRP A 378 30.01 20.01 -1.86
CA TRP A 378 29.76 19.76 -0.43
C TRP A 378 28.55 20.56 0.08
N SER A 379 27.66 19.90 0.83
CA SER A 379 26.56 20.58 1.52
C SER A 379 27.05 21.61 2.54
N VAL A 380 26.17 22.53 2.95
CA VAL A 380 26.40 23.33 4.17
C VAL A 380 26.57 22.42 5.40
N PRO A 381 27.28 22.86 6.46
CA PRO A 381 27.46 22.06 7.68
C PRO A 381 26.13 21.88 8.43
N LEU A 382 25.75 20.63 8.63
CA LEU A 382 24.56 20.22 9.37
C LEU A 382 24.96 19.83 10.79
N GLY A 383 24.25 20.35 11.79
CA GLY A 383 24.50 20.04 13.19
C GLY A 383 24.08 18.62 13.57
N MET A 384 24.92 17.94 14.35
CA MET A 384 24.58 16.67 15.00
C MET A 384 23.54 16.90 16.10
N THR A 385 22.61 15.95 16.25
CA THR A 385 21.60 15.97 17.31
C THR A 385 22.25 15.97 18.70
N ASN A 386 21.67 16.71 19.65
CA ASN A 386 22.19 16.82 21.02
C ASN A 386 22.48 15.43 21.64
N GLY A 387 23.71 15.24 22.11
CA GLY A 387 24.18 13.98 22.69
C GLY A 387 24.77 12.98 21.68
N MET A 388 24.82 13.29 20.39
CA MET A 388 25.52 12.50 19.37
C MET A 388 26.80 13.20 18.89
N VAL A 389 27.78 12.41 18.46
CA VAL A 389 28.94 12.84 17.68
C VAL A 389 29.16 11.92 16.49
N CYS A 390 29.61 12.48 15.36
CA CYS A 390 30.13 11.68 14.25
C CYS A 390 31.64 11.43 14.42
N THR A 391 32.17 10.46 13.67
CA THR A 391 33.60 10.12 13.64
C THR A 391 34.33 11.08 12.68
N PRO A 392 35.27 11.94 13.12
CA PRO A 392 35.86 12.97 12.26
C PRO A 392 36.61 12.44 11.03
N GLY A 393 36.52 13.17 9.92
CA GLY A 393 37.14 12.82 8.63
C GLY A 393 36.12 12.58 7.50
N VAL A 394 36.62 12.20 6.32
CA VAL A 394 35.81 11.90 5.13
C VAL A 394 35.67 10.38 4.96
N SER A 395 34.46 9.89 4.65
CA SER A 395 34.16 8.45 4.46
C SER A 395 32.85 8.21 3.71
N ASP A 396 32.71 7.03 3.10
CA ASP A 396 31.52 6.64 2.29
C ASP A 396 30.22 6.53 3.11
N GLY A 397 30.30 6.48 4.44
CA GLY A 397 29.16 6.40 5.34
C GLY A 397 29.45 6.97 6.72
N ILE A 398 28.50 7.75 7.26
CA ILE A 398 28.70 8.50 8.50
C ILE A 398 28.57 7.62 9.77
N SER A 399 29.70 7.33 10.41
CA SER A 399 29.76 6.64 11.70
C SER A 399 29.40 7.60 12.86
N MET A 400 28.24 7.39 13.49
CA MET A 400 27.74 8.17 14.63
C MET A 400 27.80 7.41 15.95
N SER A 401 27.96 8.12 17.07
CA SER A 401 27.98 7.55 18.43
C SER A 401 27.42 8.50 19.48
N ALA A 402 26.79 7.96 20.51
CA ALA A 402 26.27 8.74 21.64
C ALA A 402 27.40 9.12 22.61
N ILE A 403 27.46 10.40 22.99
CA ILE A 403 28.38 10.93 24.00
C ILE A 403 28.07 10.26 25.35
N GLY A 404 29.00 9.45 25.87
CA GLY A 404 28.91 8.92 27.24
C GLY A 404 28.69 7.40 27.40
N LYS A 405 28.68 6.59 26.33
CA LYS A 405 28.71 5.11 26.47
C LYS A 405 30.14 4.55 26.49
N VAL A 406 30.76 4.62 27.67
CA VAL A 406 32.00 3.85 27.97
C VAL A 406 31.75 2.37 27.66
N LYS A 407 32.68 1.72 26.94
CA LYS A 407 32.66 0.27 26.71
C LYS A 407 32.69 -0.45 28.07
N ARG A 408 31.54 -0.97 28.52
CA ARG A 408 31.50 -1.88 29.67
C ARG A 408 32.24 -3.16 29.31
N HIS A 409 33.43 -3.35 29.90
CA HIS A 409 34.20 -4.57 29.74
C HIS A 409 33.35 -5.77 30.17
N ALA A 410 33.42 -6.86 29.39
CA ALA A 410 32.76 -8.10 29.75
C ALA A 410 33.46 -8.71 30.97
N HIS A 411 32.82 -8.63 32.13
CA HIS A 411 33.28 -9.35 33.32
C HIS A 411 33.16 -10.86 33.06
N GLY A 412 34.29 -11.51 32.81
CA GLY A 412 34.38 -12.95 32.64
C GLY A 412 33.88 -13.67 33.89
N HIS A 413 32.75 -14.38 33.78
CA HIS A 413 32.07 -14.98 34.91
C HIS A 413 32.78 -16.28 35.34
N VAL A 414 33.83 -16.16 36.16
CA VAL A 414 34.61 -17.30 36.67
C VAL A 414 33.72 -18.16 37.58
N ARG A 415 33.11 -19.21 37.02
CA ARG A 415 32.42 -20.25 37.79
C ARG A 415 33.46 -21.12 38.49
N ARG A 416 33.58 -21.02 39.83
CA ARG A 416 34.18 -22.08 40.63
C ARG A 416 33.37 -23.37 40.44
N MET A 417 33.95 -24.38 39.81
CA MET A 417 33.41 -25.74 39.86
C MET A 417 33.80 -26.39 41.18
N ALA A 418 32.82 -26.67 42.03
CA ALA A 418 32.99 -27.63 43.10
C ALA A 418 32.70 -29.03 42.55
N LYS A 419 33.68 -29.93 42.61
CA LYS A 419 33.49 -31.36 42.31
C LYS A 419 32.93 -32.07 43.56
N PRO A 420 31.81 -32.81 43.46
CA PRO A 420 31.66 -34.06 44.16
C PRO A 420 32.31 -35.18 43.32
N PHE A 421 33.22 -35.94 43.91
CA PHE A 421 33.59 -37.28 43.44
C PHE A 421 33.31 -38.23 44.60
N GLY A 422 32.39 -39.18 44.38
CA GLY A 422 32.15 -40.29 45.30
C GLY A 422 33.03 -41.49 44.97
N ASP A 423 33.18 -42.35 45.97
CA ASP A 423 33.48 -43.78 45.91
C ASP A 423 34.75 -44.26 45.17
N ALA A 424 35.75 -44.61 45.97
CA ALA A 424 36.58 -45.79 45.75
C ALA A 424 36.79 -46.48 47.11
N LEU A 425 36.62 -47.81 47.18
CA LEU A 425 36.66 -48.56 48.44
C LEU A 425 38.09 -48.81 48.91
N HIS A 426 38.38 -48.54 50.20
CA HIS A 426 38.61 -49.55 51.25
C HIS A 426 38.76 -48.88 52.63
#